data_AF-A0A0J6D0C7-F1
#
_entry.id   AF-A0A0J6D0C7-F1
#
_cell.length_a   1.000
_cell.length_b   1.000
_cell.length_c   1.000
_cell.angle_alpha   90.00
_cell.angle_beta   90.00
_cell.angle_gamma   90.00
#
_symmetry.space_group_name_H-M   'P 1'
#
loop_
_entity.id
_entity.type
_entity.pdbx_description
1 polymer ?
#
loop_
_entity_poly.entity_id
_entity_poly.type
_entity_poly.pdbx_seq_one_letter_code
_entity_poly.pdbx_strand_id
1 'polypeptide(L)'
;MREVFKTFKYWPRIFSLLWQTHRGYFFLVIFLNIFSGLLPALLIFLTQILVNYVQSSYSEDLDFSTSLGEFGPIFSVFAIVTILSGISGLILETFKSIYRELLSNVINIKIMNKAINLSYASFENDRIYDNLQRARQDATYKPYQIFEKVMGIIQGTVTLFSVAGILIAWKWWIGFILLLIPISSAWSVLKVGQQIFQVDYQRATEKRKQFYFMHLLTTDANVKEIKTFQLGELILGKYKGLYQKFFAQDKFLLLKRMKIDLVFQILTLIVVVGIQLLVIYESLLGLIAIGSLIAYFQAMTTSQTTSTRLMYNIFEMHQNNLYISQLFTFFDVEEETDRPLSLKQPETSNGFTNTGIEFVNVSFKYPNTNHYVLKNVSFQIKPGETLALVGKNGSGKSTIVKLLNRLYTEYDGLILLNGKELRSYTAKEWSQVITAVFQDFVKYELDVKDNIGFGNFEKSDDIHAINESAILSGSSEIIEKLPYGLDTQLGKWFADGYQLSGGQWQRIAIARSYMKNAEIYILDEPTAALDPESETEVFKKFNEVTKGKIGIFISHRYSAVQYTDNIIVLKDGRIVEQGNHELLIRKKGEYAKLYETQAESYVKTYRPQKLVSSSS
;
A
#
# COMPACT_ATOMS: atom_id res chain seq x y z
N MET A 1 -23.17 11.56 12.51
CA MET A 1 -23.41 12.67 11.55
C MET A 1 -22.23 13.62 11.42
N ARG A 2 -21.72 14.26 12.49
CA ARG A 2 -20.63 15.26 12.40
C ARG A 2 -19.32 14.74 11.78
N GLU A 3 -18.94 13.48 12.07
CA GLU A 3 -17.80 12.80 11.45
C GLU A 3 -18.01 12.52 9.93
N VAL A 4 -19.25 12.25 9.52
CA VAL A 4 -19.61 12.02 8.09
C VAL A 4 -19.46 13.31 7.31
N PHE A 5 -19.93 14.43 7.87
CA PHE A 5 -19.78 15.75 7.27
C PHE A 5 -18.31 16.15 7.08
N LYS A 6 -17.42 15.76 8.01
CA LYS A 6 -15.97 15.98 7.85
C LYS A 6 -15.39 15.24 6.64
N THR A 7 -15.92 14.06 6.29
CA THR A 7 -15.42 13.28 5.14
C THR A 7 -15.84 13.82 3.77
N PHE A 8 -16.89 14.65 3.69
CA PHE A 8 -17.22 15.37 2.43
C PHE A 8 -16.10 16.32 1.99
N LYS A 9 -15.19 16.72 2.90
CA LYS A 9 -13.99 17.49 2.57
C LYS A 9 -13.15 16.83 1.47
N TYR A 10 -13.16 15.49 1.37
CA TYR A 10 -12.37 14.76 0.38
C TYR A 10 -13.08 14.59 -0.97
N TRP A 11 -14.39 14.85 -1.06
CA TRP A 11 -15.16 14.63 -2.29
C TRP A 11 -14.63 15.42 -3.48
N PRO A 12 -14.30 16.72 -3.37
CA PRO A 12 -13.71 17.44 -4.50
C PRO A 12 -12.44 16.79 -5.04
N ARG A 13 -11.61 16.23 -4.15
CA ARG A 13 -10.40 15.49 -4.54
C ARG A 13 -10.73 14.14 -5.20
N ILE A 14 -11.76 13.43 -4.75
CA ILE A 14 -12.24 12.19 -5.38
C ILE A 14 -12.75 12.47 -6.80
N PHE A 15 -13.65 13.43 -6.95
CA PHE A 15 -14.20 13.80 -8.25
C PHE A 15 -13.12 14.36 -9.20
N SER A 16 -12.16 15.11 -8.67
CA SER A 16 -10.98 15.55 -9.41
C SER A 16 -10.12 14.37 -9.88
N LEU A 17 -9.88 13.37 -9.01
CA LEU A 17 -9.13 12.16 -9.36
C LEU A 17 -9.84 11.37 -10.47
N LEU A 18 -11.14 11.12 -10.31
CA LEU A 18 -11.98 10.45 -11.30
C LEU A 18 -11.92 11.17 -12.66
N TRP A 19 -12.08 12.48 -12.65
CA TRP A 19 -11.99 13.32 -13.85
C TRP A 19 -10.63 13.24 -14.54
N GLN A 20 -9.55 13.27 -13.74
CA GLN A 20 -8.18 13.18 -14.24
C GLN A 20 -7.85 11.80 -14.81
N THR A 21 -8.44 10.72 -14.26
CA THR A 21 -8.27 9.36 -14.77
C THR A 21 -8.78 9.23 -16.20
N HIS A 22 -10.05 9.55 -16.46
CA HIS A 22 -10.60 9.49 -17.81
C HIS A 22 -11.92 10.26 -17.94
N ARG A 23 -11.91 11.39 -18.68
CA ARG A 23 -13.08 12.27 -18.85
C ARG A 23 -14.25 11.61 -19.57
N GLY A 24 -13.98 10.79 -20.59
CA GLY A 24 -15.02 10.10 -21.36
C GLY A 24 -15.88 9.17 -20.51
N TYR A 25 -15.27 8.18 -19.84
CA TYR A 25 -15.94 7.31 -18.88
C TYR A 25 -16.64 8.05 -17.75
N PHE A 26 -16.04 9.11 -17.20
CA PHE A 26 -16.67 9.92 -16.17
C PHE A 26 -18.03 10.48 -16.61
N PHE A 27 -18.08 11.15 -17.77
CA PHE A 27 -19.32 11.70 -18.31
C PHE A 27 -20.30 10.63 -18.78
N LEU A 28 -19.81 9.58 -19.45
CA LEU A 28 -20.63 8.50 -19.95
C LEU A 28 -21.36 7.78 -18.82
N VAL A 29 -20.67 7.49 -17.71
CA VAL A 29 -21.29 6.86 -16.54
C VAL A 29 -22.33 7.80 -15.90
N ILE A 30 -22.05 9.10 -15.78
CA ILE A 30 -23.03 10.07 -15.24
C ILE A 30 -24.28 10.11 -16.14
N PHE A 31 -24.09 10.27 -17.45
CA PHE A 31 -25.17 10.35 -18.42
C PHE A 31 -26.04 9.08 -18.40
N LEU A 32 -25.40 7.91 -18.46
CA LEU A 32 -26.11 6.63 -18.43
C LEU A 32 -26.85 6.38 -17.11
N ASN A 33 -26.30 6.78 -15.95
CA ASN A 33 -27.05 6.66 -14.68
C ASN A 33 -28.29 7.55 -14.66
N ILE A 34 -28.21 8.79 -15.17
CA ILE A 34 -29.37 9.69 -15.25
C ILE A 34 -30.40 9.12 -16.24
N PHE A 35 -29.95 8.69 -17.42
CA PHE A 35 -30.80 8.08 -18.45
C PHE A 35 -31.52 6.83 -17.93
N SER A 36 -30.80 5.89 -17.34
CA SER A 36 -31.37 4.68 -16.74
C SER A 36 -32.28 4.98 -15.53
N GLY A 37 -32.19 6.16 -14.92
CA GLY A 37 -33.10 6.60 -13.86
C GLY A 37 -34.51 6.94 -14.36
N LEU A 38 -34.65 7.37 -15.62
CA LEU A 38 -35.93 7.78 -16.22
C LEU A 38 -36.72 6.60 -16.83
N LEU A 39 -36.02 5.55 -17.27
CA LEU A 39 -36.62 4.42 -17.99
C LEU A 39 -37.74 3.70 -17.21
N PRO A 40 -37.65 3.45 -15.89
CA PRO A 40 -38.73 2.77 -15.17
C PRO A 40 -40.06 3.51 -15.23
N ALA A 41 -40.07 4.84 -15.09
CA ALA A 41 -41.32 5.62 -15.15
C ALA A 41 -41.93 5.60 -16.56
N LEU A 42 -41.08 5.68 -17.60
CA LEU A 42 -41.52 5.58 -18.99
C LEU A 42 -42.14 4.20 -19.29
N LEU A 43 -41.52 3.12 -18.80
CA LEU A 43 -42.05 1.76 -18.94
C LEU A 43 -43.40 1.58 -18.23
N ILE A 44 -43.55 2.13 -17.02
CA ILE A 44 -44.83 2.11 -16.28
C ILE A 44 -45.91 2.84 -17.07
N PHE A 45 -45.60 4.03 -17.61
CA PHE A 45 -46.55 4.83 -18.40
C PHE A 45 -46.94 4.14 -19.72
N LEU A 46 -45.99 3.55 -20.45
CA LEU A 46 -46.27 2.81 -21.68
C LEU A 46 -47.10 1.55 -21.40
N THR A 47 -46.84 0.86 -20.29
CA THR A 47 -47.64 -0.30 -19.84
C THR A 47 -49.08 0.14 -19.56
N GLN A 48 -49.28 1.29 -18.91
CA GLN A 48 -50.59 1.85 -18.65
C GLN A 48 -51.39 2.07 -19.94
N ILE A 49 -50.78 2.72 -20.94
CA ILE A 49 -51.41 3.02 -22.23
C ILE A 49 -51.77 1.72 -22.96
N LEU A 50 -50.83 0.76 -23.03
CA LEU A 50 -51.05 -0.51 -23.72
C LEU A 50 -52.23 -1.29 -23.12
N VAL A 51 -52.28 -1.38 -21.79
CA VAL A 51 -53.35 -2.13 -21.12
C VAL A 51 -54.69 -1.41 -21.27
N ASN A 52 -54.73 -0.08 -21.13
CA ASN A 52 -55.95 0.68 -21.34
C ASN A 52 -56.48 0.52 -22.77
N TYR A 53 -55.60 0.53 -23.76
CA TYR A 53 -55.96 0.33 -25.17
C TYR A 53 -56.55 -1.07 -25.40
N VAL A 54 -55.90 -2.13 -24.90
CA VAL A 54 -56.43 -3.51 -25.01
C VAL A 54 -57.80 -3.64 -24.34
N GLN A 55 -58.00 -2.95 -23.21
CA GLN A 55 -59.27 -2.92 -22.51
C GLN A 55 -60.36 -2.22 -23.33
N SER A 56 -60.08 -1.04 -23.92
CA SER A 56 -61.05 -0.30 -24.73
C SER A 56 -61.42 -1.03 -26.02
N SER A 57 -60.46 -1.71 -26.66
CA SER A 57 -60.73 -2.51 -27.86
C SER A 57 -61.69 -3.66 -27.62
N TYR A 58 -61.70 -4.24 -26.40
CA TYR A 58 -62.64 -5.30 -26.03
C TYR A 58 -64.05 -4.76 -25.75
N SER A 59 -64.18 -3.52 -25.28
CA SER A 59 -65.49 -2.91 -25.00
C SER A 59 -66.22 -2.33 -26.22
N GLU A 60 -65.49 -2.02 -27.30
CA GLU A 60 -66.04 -1.38 -28.51
C GLU A 60 -66.30 -2.35 -29.68
N ASP A 61 -66.11 -3.66 -29.51
CA ASP A 61 -66.28 -4.69 -30.58
C ASP A 61 -65.56 -4.32 -31.90
N LEU A 62 -64.38 -3.70 -31.78
CA LEU A 62 -63.58 -3.27 -32.93
C LEU A 62 -63.03 -4.46 -33.71
N ASP A 63 -63.06 -4.37 -35.04
CA ASP A 63 -62.46 -5.36 -35.94
C ASP A 63 -60.98 -5.60 -35.57
N PHE A 64 -60.57 -6.87 -35.48
CA PHE A 64 -59.21 -7.24 -35.06
C PHE A 64 -58.10 -6.56 -35.88
N SER A 65 -58.36 -6.30 -37.16
CA SER A 65 -57.43 -5.62 -38.09
C SER A 65 -57.23 -4.13 -37.78
N THR A 66 -58.28 -3.42 -37.35
CA THR A 66 -58.19 -2.00 -36.95
C THR A 66 -57.55 -1.86 -35.58
N SER A 67 -57.89 -2.76 -34.65
CA SER A 67 -57.27 -2.85 -33.32
C SER A 67 -55.76 -3.11 -33.38
N LEU A 68 -55.30 -3.92 -34.35
CA LEU A 68 -53.87 -4.17 -34.59
C LEU A 68 -53.11 -2.95 -35.16
N GLY A 69 -53.79 -2.11 -35.94
CA GLY A 69 -53.19 -0.95 -36.60
C GLY A 69 -52.71 0.12 -35.62
N GLU A 70 -53.50 0.45 -34.59
CA GLU A 70 -53.13 1.44 -33.57
C GLU A 70 -52.32 0.82 -32.41
N PHE A 71 -52.47 -0.48 -32.14
CA PHE A 71 -51.67 -1.21 -31.15
C PHE A 71 -50.19 -1.33 -31.57
N GLY A 72 -49.94 -1.59 -32.85
CA GLY A 72 -48.60 -1.87 -33.39
C GLY A 72 -47.55 -0.80 -33.06
N PRO A 73 -47.81 0.51 -33.31
CA PRO A 73 -46.89 1.59 -32.98
C PRO A 73 -46.59 1.71 -31.48
N ILE A 74 -47.61 1.62 -30.61
CA ILE A 74 -47.46 1.76 -29.16
C ILE A 74 -46.64 0.59 -28.59
N PHE A 75 -46.94 -0.63 -29.05
CA PHE A 75 -46.19 -1.82 -28.65
C PHE A 75 -44.75 -1.78 -29.14
N SER A 76 -44.52 -1.25 -30.35
CA SER A 76 -43.17 -1.06 -30.88
C SER A 76 -42.34 -0.12 -30.01
N VAL A 77 -42.91 1.02 -29.59
CA VAL A 77 -42.24 1.94 -28.66
C VAL A 77 -41.95 1.26 -27.32
N PHE A 78 -42.92 0.54 -26.75
CA PHE A 78 -42.72 -0.23 -25.51
C PHE A 78 -41.60 -1.27 -25.63
N ALA A 79 -41.57 -2.03 -26.72
CA ALA A 79 -40.56 -3.04 -26.99
C ALA A 79 -39.17 -2.39 -27.10
N ILE A 80 -39.05 -1.28 -27.85
CA ILE A 80 -37.80 -0.53 -28.00
C ILE A 80 -37.32 -0.02 -26.64
N VAL A 81 -38.18 0.59 -25.82
CA VAL A 81 -37.80 1.10 -24.49
C VAL A 81 -37.39 -0.03 -23.56
N THR A 82 -38.06 -1.18 -23.61
CA THR A 82 -37.72 -2.36 -22.79
C THR A 82 -36.34 -2.91 -23.16
N ILE A 83 -36.09 -3.09 -24.46
CA ILE A 83 -34.79 -3.55 -24.98
C ILE A 83 -33.70 -2.53 -24.62
N LEU A 84 -33.96 -1.23 -24.84
CA LEU A 84 -33.03 -0.15 -24.51
C LEU A 84 -32.72 -0.10 -23.01
N SER A 85 -33.69 -0.35 -22.15
CA SER A 85 -33.48 -0.45 -20.70
C SER A 85 -32.56 -1.61 -20.33
N GLY A 86 -32.79 -2.81 -20.89
CA GLY A 86 -31.92 -3.96 -20.68
C GLY A 86 -30.48 -3.71 -21.17
N ILE A 87 -30.34 -3.22 -22.40
CA ILE A 87 -29.04 -2.93 -23.03
C ILE A 87 -28.32 -1.82 -22.27
N SER A 88 -29.00 -0.73 -21.91
CA SER A 88 -28.39 0.39 -21.17
C SER A 88 -27.86 -0.03 -19.80
N GLY A 89 -28.55 -0.94 -19.11
CA GLY A 89 -28.08 -1.52 -17.84
C GLY A 89 -26.79 -2.33 -18.01
N LEU A 90 -26.73 -3.19 -19.04
CA LEU A 90 -25.55 -4.00 -19.34
C LEU A 90 -24.35 -3.12 -19.75
N ILE A 91 -24.59 -2.14 -20.61
CA ILE A 91 -23.61 -1.13 -21.02
C ILE A 91 -23.09 -0.40 -19.79
N LEU A 92 -23.99 0.16 -18.96
CA LEU A 92 -23.62 0.91 -17.77
C LEU A 92 -22.75 0.09 -16.83
N GLU A 93 -23.10 -1.17 -16.55
CA GLU A 93 -22.32 -2.01 -15.64
C GLU A 93 -20.93 -2.38 -16.20
N THR A 94 -20.84 -2.60 -17.51
CA THR A 94 -19.57 -2.85 -18.20
C THR A 94 -18.66 -1.63 -18.12
N PHE A 95 -19.17 -0.45 -18.47
CA PHE A 95 -18.41 0.80 -18.40
C PHE A 95 -18.03 1.16 -16.96
N LYS A 96 -18.90 0.87 -15.98
CA LYS A 96 -18.58 1.01 -14.55
C LYS A 96 -17.41 0.12 -14.16
N SER A 97 -17.41 -1.15 -14.60
CA SER A 97 -16.35 -2.11 -14.28
C SER A 97 -15.00 -1.72 -14.90
N ILE A 98 -15.00 -1.32 -16.18
CA ILE A 98 -13.79 -0.83 -16.87
C ILE A 98 -13.23 0.41 -16.15
N TYR A 99 -14.10 1.37 -15.82
CA TYR A 99 -13.67 2.60 -15.19
C TYR A 99 -13.14 2.37 -13.76
N ARG A 100 -13.76 1.45 -13.01
CA ARG A 100 -13.27 1.02 -11.70
C ARG A 100 -11.85 0.45 -11.78
N GLU A 101 -11.57 -0.41 -12.76
CA GLU A 101 -10.25 -1.01 -12.94
C GLU A 101 -9.20 0.03 -13.34
N LEU A 102 -9.52 0.92 -14.28
CA LEU A 102 -8.63 2.01 -14.69
C LEU A 102 -8.29 2.94 -13.52
N LEU A 103 -9.30 3.36 -12.75
CA LEU A 103 -9.08 4.19 -11.56
C LEU A 103 -8.23 3.45 -10.53
N SER A 104 -8.50 2.16 -10.33
CA SER A 104 -7.75 1.31 -9.40
C SER A 104 -6.27 1.28 -9.77
N ASN A 105 -5.95 1.03 -11.03
CA ASN A 105 -4.57 1.03 -11.52
C ASN A 105 -3.90 2.41 -11.37
N VAL A 106 -4.60 3.50 -11.70
CA VAL A 106 -4.07 4.87 -11.52
C VAL A 106 -3.78 5.17 -10.04
N ILE A 107 -4.64 4.74 -9.12
CA ILE A 107 -4.38 4.89 -7.69
C ILE A 107 -3.19 4.04 -7.25
N ASN A 108 -3.07 2.80 -7.71
CA ASN A 108 -1.91 1.95 -7.41
C ASN A 108 -0.60 2.61 -7.88
N ILE A 109 -0.56 3.10 -9.12
CA ILE A 109 0.60 3.84 -9.66
C ILE A 109 0.88 5.07 -8.81
N LYS A 110 -0.14 5.83 -8.42
CA LYS A 110 0.03 7.01 -7.56
C LYS A 110 0.57 6.66 -6.17
N ILE A 111 0.14 5.55 -5.58
CA ILE A 111 0.67 5.04 -4.31
C ILE A 111 2.13 4.63 -4.47
N MET A 112 2.49 3.92 -5.54
CA MET A 112 3.87 3.52 -5.83
C MET A 112 4.76 4.74 -6.05
N ASN A 113 4.34 5.71 -6.89
CA ASN A 113 5.06 6.96 -7.10
C ASN A 113 5.21 7.76 -5.80
N LYS A 114 4.18 7.80 -4.96
CA LYS A 114 4.26 8.42 -3.64
C LYS A 114 5.32 7.72 -2.78
N ALA A 115 5.31 6.40 -2.72
CA ALA A 115 6.27 5.62 -1.95
C ALA A 115 7.72 5.83 -2.42
N ILE A 116 7.96 5.98 -3.72
CA ILE A 116 9.28 6.31 -4.28
C ILE A 116 9.80 7.65 -3.78
N ASN A 117 8.92 8.64 -3.59
CA ASN A 117 9.27 9.99 -3.14
C ASN A 117 9.21 10.18 -1.61
N LEU A 118 8.92 9.13 -0.83
CA LEU A 118 8.93 9.22 0.62
C LEU A 118 10.34 9.03 1.16
N SER A 119 10.71 9.81 2.17
CA SER A 119 11.97 9.61 2.89
C SER A 119 12.04 8.24 3.55
N TYR A 120 13.25 7.70 3.71
CA TYR A 120 13.47 6.44 4.44
C TYR A 120 12.90 6.49 5.86
N ALA A 121 13.05 7.62 6.57
CA ALA A 121 12.50 7.83 7.90
C ALA A 121 10.95 7.69 7.96
N SER A 122 10.26 7.96 6.85
CA SER A 122 8.81 7.77 6.75
C SER A 122 8.41 6.29 6.78
N PHE A 123 9.26 5.38 6.29
CA PHE A 123 8.99 3.93 6.33
C PHE A 123 9.20 3.32 7.71
N GLU A 124 10.05 3.91 8.54
CA GLU A 124 10.23 3.52 9.95
C GLU A 124 9.16 4.14 10.88
N ASN A 125 8.32 5.04 10.38
CA ASN A 125 7.23 5.61 11.15
C ASN A 125 5.99 4.70 11.12
N ASP A 126 5.64 4.10 12.26
CA ASP A 126 4.49 3.21 12.43
C ASP A 126 3.20 3.71 11.76
N ARG A 127 2.91 5.01 11.87
CA ARG A 127 1.65 5.59 11.34
C ARG A 127 1.67 5.69 9.82
N ILE A 128 2.80 6.10 9.24
CA ILE A 128 2.93 6.25 7.79
C ILE A 128 2.99 4.88 7.12
N TYR A 129 3.71 3.93 7.72
CA TYR A 129 3.75 2.55 7.26
C TYR A 129 2.36 1.90 7.26
N ASP A 130 1.59 2.03 8.35
CA ASP A 130 0.21 1.53 8.45
C ASP A 130 -0.70 2.18 7.39
N ASN A 131 -0.57 3.49 7.18
CA ASN A 131 -1.32 4.20 6.14
C ASN A 131 -0.96 3.71 4.73
N LEU A 132 0.31 3.47 4.42
CA LEU A 132 0.75 2.91 3.14
C LEU A 132 0.19 1.50 2.92
N GLN A 133 0.27 0.64 3.94
CA GLN A 133 -0.20 -0.74 3.83
C GLN A 133 -1.72 -0.81 3.59
N ARG A 134 -2.49 0.01 4.31
CA ARG A 134 -3.94 0.11 4.10
C ARG A 134 -4.30 0.76 2.76
N ALA A 135 -3.52 1.77 2.33
CA ALA A 135 -3.69 2.36 1.01
C ALA A 135 -3.52 1.31 -0.10
N ARG A 136 -2.56 0.37 0.06
CA ARG A 136 -2.32 -0.74 -0.88
C ARG A 136 -3.39 -1.84 -0.86
N GLN A 137 -3.93 -2.20 0.30
CA GLN A 137 -4.86 -3.33 0.43
C GLN A 137 -6.32 -2.95 0.18
N ASP A 138 -6.79 -1.84 0.78
CA ASP A 138 -8.22 -1.56 0.87
C ASP A 138 -8.66 -0.31 0.10
N ALA A 139 -7.75 0.64 -0.15
CA ALA A 139 -8.15 1.97 -0.61
C ALA A 139 -8.27 2.11 -2.13
N THR A 140 -7.74 1.17 -2.92
CA THR A 140 -7.60 1.34 -4.37
C THR A 140 -8.94 1.41 -5.11
N TYR A 141 -9.96 0.66 -4.68
CA TYR A 141 -11.29 0.65 -5.32
C TYR A 141 -12.33 1.53 -4.60
N LYS A 142 -12.03 2.01 -3.39
CA LYS A 142 -12.97 2.75 -2.53
C LYS A 142 -13.41 4.11 -3.10
N PRO A 143 -12.54 4.92 -3.74
CA PRO A 143 -12.97 6.16 -4.40
C PRO A 143 -14.04 5.93 -5.46
N TYR A 144 -13.88 4.86 -6.25
CA TYR A 144 -14.89 4.48 -7.24
C TYR A 144 -16.20 4.06 -6.60
N GLN A 145 -16.16 3.24 -5.53
CA GLN A 145 -17.38 2.84 -4.81
C GLN A 145 -18.17 4.05 -4.31
N ILE A 146 -17.50 5.10 -3.82
CA ILE A 146 -18.19 6.32 -3.39
C ILE A 146 -18.86 7.01 -4.58
N PHE A 147 -18.16 7.15 -5.70
CA PHE A 147 -18.75 7.69 -6.92
C PHE A 147 -19.96 6.88 -7.37
N GLU A 148 -19.87 5.55 -7.37
CA GLU A 148 -20.97 4.65 -7.69
C GLU A 148 -22.16 4.84 -6.74
N LYS A 149 -21.93 5.01 -5.42
CA LYS A 149 -23.02 5.27 -4.46
C LYS A 149 -23.65 6.64 -4.67
N VAL A 150 -22.87 7.67 -4.99
CA VAL A 150 -23.39 8.99 -5.35
C VAL A 150 -24.22 8.91 -6.63
N MET A 151 -23.74 8.20 -7.65
CA MET A 151 -24.49 7.97 -8.89
C MET A 151 -25.78 7.18 -8.63
N GLY A 152 -25.74 6.17 -7.76
CA GLY A 152 -26.92 5.43 -7.35
C GLY A 152 -27.93 6.28 -6.56
N ILE A 153 -27.45 7.27 -5.78
CA ILE A 153 -28.31 8.24 -5.10
C ILE A 153 -28.98 9.17 -6.11
N ILE A 154 -28.22 9.70 -7.07
CA ILE A 154 -28.75 10.56 -8.14
C ILE A 154 -29.78 9.78 -8.99
N GLN A 155 -29.41 8.59 -9.47
CA GLN A 155 -30.29 7.73 -10.26
C GLN A 155 -31.58 7.41 -9.49
N GLY A 156 -31.47 6.95 -8.25
CA GLY A 156 -32.64 6.61 -7.45
C GLY A 156 -33.52 7.82 -7.14
N THR A 157 -32.93 9.00 -6.95
CA THR A 157 -33.68 10.26 -6.79
C THR A 157 -34.46 10.60 -8.05
N VAL A 158 -33.82 10.53 -9.23
CA VAL A 158 -34.48 10.74 -10.53
C VAL A 158 -35.62 9.74 -10.73
N THR A 159 -35.41 8.46 -10.43
CA THR A 159 -36.45 7.43 -10.53
C THR A 159 -37.61 7.72 -9.57
N LEU A 160 -37.34 8.08 -8.31
CA LEU A 160 -38.39 8.40 -7.34
C LEU A 160 -39.23 9.59 -7.79
N PHE A 161 -38.61 10.68 -8.25
CA PHE A 161 -39.36 11.83 -8.76
C PHE A 161 -40.18 11.49 -10.01
N SER A 162 -39.60 10.70 -10.93
CA SER A 162 -40.27 10.29 -12.17
C SER A 162 -41.49 9.41 -11.89
N VAL A 163 -41.37 8.48 -10.95
CA VAL A 163 -42.47 7.59 -10.53
C VAL A 163 -43.48 8.31 -9.63
N ALA A 164 -43.03 9.24 -8.79
CA ALA A 164 -43.91 10.03 -7.93
C ALA A 164 -44.89 10.88 -8.75
N GLY A 165 -44.51 11.36 -9.93
CA GLY A 165 -45.42 12.05 -10.84
C GLY A 165 -46.68 11.23 -11.17
N ILE A 166 -46.53 9.92 -11.38
CA ILE A 166 -47.64 8.99 -11.67
C ILE A 166 -48.58 8.86 -10.46
N LEU A 167 -48.02 8.76 -9.26
CA LEU A 167 -48.80 8.60 -8.02
C LEU A 167 -49.48 9.91 -7.59
N ILE A 168 -48.80 11.05 -7.76
CA ILE A 168 -49.32 12.38 -7.41
C ILE A 168 -50.51 12.75 -8.30
N ALA A 169 -50.45 12.39 -9.59
CA ALA A 169 -51.57 12.59 -10.52
C ALA A 169 -52.86 11.89 -10.07
N TRP A 170 -52.76 10.80 -9.32
CA TRP A 170 -53.90 10.10 -8.75
C TRP A 170 -54.28 10.64 -7.37
N LYS A 171 -53.39 10.50 -6.38
CA LYS A 171 -53.57 10.99 -5.00
C LYS A 171 -52.21 11.41 -4.43
N TRP A 172 -52.00 12.71 -4.28
CA TRP A 172 -50.75 13.30 -3.78
C TRP A 172 -50.27 12.75 -2.43
N TRP A 173 -51.19 12.37 -1.54
CA TRP A 173 -50.85 11.87 -0.20
C TRP A 173 -50.22 10.47 -0.20
N ILE A 174 -50.48 9.64 -1.22
CA ILE A 174 -49.90 8.28 -1.34
C ILE A 174 -48.39 8.36 -1.51
N GLY A 175 -47.92 9.28 -2.36
CA GLY A 175 -46.50 9.52 -2.55
C GLY A 175 -45.79 9.92 -1.24
N PHE A 176 -46.44 10.72 -0.40
CA PHE A 176 -45.89 11.13 0.90
C PHE A 176 -45.77 9.96 1.87
N ILE A 177 -46.80 9.12 1.99
CA ILE A 177 -46.78 7.94 2.87
C ILE A 177 -45.67 6.96 2.46
N LEU A 178 -45.52 6.70 1.15
CA LEU A 178 -44.51 5.79 0.63
C LEU A 178 -43.08 6.28 0.83
N LEU A 179 -42.85 7.59 0.97
CA LEU A 179 -41.55 8.17 1.28
C LEU A 179 -41.26 8.21 2.78
N LEU A 180 -42.28 8.46 3.60
CA LEU A 180 -42.12 8.65 5.05
C LEU A 180 -41.59 7.38 5.75
N ILE A 181 -42.05 6.20 5.31
CA ILE A 181 -41.65 4.92 5.89
C ILE A 181 -40.15 4.64 5.65
N PRO A 182 -39.62 4.66 4.41
CA PRO A 182 -38.19 4.54 4.16
C PRO A 182 -37.34 5.59 4.89
N ILE A 183 -37.79 6.85 4.97
CA ILE A 183 -37.05 7.91 5.67
C ILE A 183 -36.95 7.59 7.18
N SER A 184 -38.03 7.13 7.80
CA SER A 184 -38.02 6.73 9.20
C SER A 184 -37.13 5.50 9.46
N SER A 185 -37.18 4.52 8.56
CA SER A 185 -36.28 3.34 8.58
C SER A 185 -34.81 3.77 8.47
N ALA A 186 -34.51 4.70 7.56
CA ALA A 186 -33.17 5.24 7.33
C ALA A 186 -32.54 5.79 8.61
N TRP A 187 -33.31 6.58 9.36
CA TRP A 187 -32.82 7.19 10.59
C TRP A 187 -32.44 6.14 11.64
N SER A 188 -33.23 5.06 11.73
CA SER A 188 -32.95 3.93 12.63
C SER A 188 -31.72 3.13 12.19
N VAL A 189 -31.60 2.83 10.89
CA VAL A 189 -30.45 2.11 10.31
C VAL A 189 -29.16 2.92 10.45
N LEU A 190 -29.20 4.24 10.22
CA LEU A 190 -28.06 5.14 10.40
C LEU A 190 -27.55 5.14 11.85
N LYS A 191 -28.45 5.04 12.84
CA LYS A 191 -28.07 4.94 14.25
C LYS A 191 -27.32 3.65 14.55
N VAL A 192 -27.77 2.51 14.04
CA VAL A 192 -27.04 1.23 14.17
C VAL A 192 -25.72 1.26 13.39
N GLY A 193 -25.71 1.88 12.22
CA GLY A 193 -24.50 2.09 11.43
C GLY A 193 -23.41 2.85 12.18
N GLN A 194 -23.79 3.89 12.94
CA GLN A 194 -22.84 4.60 13.79
C GLN A 194 -22.26 3.72 14.90
N GLN A 195 -23.05 2.79 15.45
CA GLN A 195 -22.55 1.83 16.44
C GLN A 195 -21.55 0.84 15.83
N ILE A 196 -21.87 0.31 14.64
CA ILE A 196 -20.94 -0.54 13.86
C ILE A 196 -19.63 0.22 13.61
N PHE A 197 -19.72 1.47 13.17
CA PHE A 197 -18.54 2.30 12.93
C PHE A 197 -17.69 2.51 14.18
N GLN A 198 -18.29 2.92 15.30
CA GLN A 198 -17.57 3.15 16.55
C GLN A 198 -16.84 1.89 17.02
N VAL A 199 -17.50 0.75 16.88
CA VAL A 199 -16.96 -0.56 17.19
C VAL A 199 -15.78 -0.91 16.28
N ASP A 200 -15.90 -0.69 14.96
CA ASP A 200 -14.79 -0.90 14.02
C ASP A 200 -13.60 0.01 14.32
N TYR A 201 -13.86 1.28 14.65
CA TYR A 201 -12.83 2.25 15.01
C TYR A 201 -12.07 1.82 16.28
N GLN A 202 -12.80 1.45 17.35
CA GLN A 202 -12.20 1.01 18.61
C GLN A 202 -11.38 -0.29 18.46
N ARG A 203 -11.75 -1.15 17.52
CA ARG A 203 -11.05 -2.42 17.27
C ARG A 203 -9.86 -2.32 16.33
N ALA A 204 -9.56 -1.15 15.75
CA ALA A 204 -8.51 -1.01 14.75
C ALA A 204 -7.16 -1.63 15.19
N THR A 205 -6.75 -1.42 16.44
CA THR A 205 -5.52 -2.02 17.01
C THR A 205 -5.58 -3.54 17.11
N GLU A 206 -6.73 -4.09 17.51
CA GLU A 206 -6.90 -5.53 17.65
C GLU A 206 -6.99 -6.21 16.27
N LYS A 207 -7.61 -5.56 15.27
CA LYS A 207 -7.56 -6.00 13.86
C LYS A 207 -6.11 -6.02 13.34
N ARG A 208 -5.28 -5.05 13.71
CA ARG A 208 -3.83 -5.08 13.39
C ARG A 208 -3.12 -6.28 14.01
N LYS A 209 -3.39 -6.61 15.27
CA LYS A 209 -2.84 -7.82 15.92
C LYS A 209 -3.28 -9.10 15.19
N GLN A 210 -4.56 -9.16 14.82
CA GLN A 210 -5.09 -10.28 14.04
C GLN A 210 -4.38 -10.43 12.70
N PHE A 211 -4.20 -9.32 11.96
CA PHE A 211 -3.43 -9.31 10.71
C PHE A 211 -1.97 -9.74 10.94
N TYR A 212 -1.33 -9.27 12.00
CA TYR A 212 0.04 -9.66 12.35
C TYR A 212 0.17 -11.16 12.62
N PHE A 213 -0.76 -11.78 13.36
CA PHE A 213 -0.75 -13.23 13.58
C PHE A 213 -0.96 -14.01 12.28
N MET A 214 -1.83 -13.53 11.39
CA MET A 214 -1.97 -14.10 10.05
C MET A 214 -0.65 -13.99 9.29
N HIS A 215 -0.07 -12.79 9.19
CA HIS A 215 1.18 -12.53 8.50
C HIS A 215 2.34 -13.40 9.03
N LEU A 216 2.47 -13.56 10.34
CA LEU A 216 3.44 -14.46 10.95
C LEU A 216 3.32 -15.89 10.39
N LEU A 217 2.09 -16.42 10.32
CA LEU A 217 1.83 -17.79 9.86
C LEU A 217 1.95 -17.96 8.34
N THR A 218 1.77 -16.89 7.56
CA THR A 218 1.69 -16.95 6.09
C THR A 218 2.91 -16.41 5.36
N THR A 219 3.91 -15.91 6.08
CA THR A 219 5.12 -15.32 5.48
C THR A 219 6.33 -16.23 5.71
N ASP A 220 7.02 -16.53 4.61
CA ASP A 220 8.19 -17.40 4.50
C ASP A 220 9.31 -17.09 5.49
N ALA A 221 9.57 -15.80 5.74
CA ALA A 221 10.60 -15.32 6.67
C ALA A 221 10.47 -15.93 8.08
N ASN A 222 9.25 -16.19 8.54
CA ASN A 222 8.96 -16.63 9.91
C ASN A 222 8.72 -18.15 10.01
N VAL A 223 8.52 -18.82 8.87
CA VAL A 223 8.08 -20.23 8.82
C VAL A 223 9.06 -21.17 9.52
N LYS A 224 10.38 -20.93 9.38
CA LYS A 224 11.40 -21.77 10.01
C LYS A 224 11.22 -21.81 11.53
N GLU A 225 11.12 -20.65 12.14
CA GLU A 225 10.97 -20.51 13.59
C GLU A 225 9.63 -21.09 14.08
N ILE A 226 8.54 -20.81 13.36
CA ILE A 226 7.20 -21.32 13.70
C ILE A 226 7.14 -22.84 13.62
N LYS A 227 7.80 -23.45 12.62
CA LYS A 227 7.85 -24.92 12.47
C LYS A 227 8.76 -25.56 13.50
N THR A 228 9.93 -25.00 13.76
CA THR A 228 10.88 -25.51 14.76
C THR A 228 10.29 -25.50 16.16
N PHE A 229 9.67 -24.39 16.58
CA PHE A 229 9.05 -24.29 17.90
C PHE A 229 7.60 -24.78 17.94
N GLN A 230 7.07 -25.30 16.82
CA GLN A 230 5.69 -25.79 16.68
C GLN A 230 4.62 -24.78 17.17
N LEU A 231 4.87 -23.48 16.93
CA LEU A 231 4.03 -22.38 17.42
C LEU A 231 2.74 -22.18 16.62
N GLY A 232 2.55 -22.95 15.54
CA GLY A 232 1.43 -22.79 14.60
C GLY A 232 0.07 -22.77 15.30
N GLU A 233 -0.23 -23.79 16.11
CA GLU A 233 -1.51 -23.91 16.82
C GLU A 233 -1.70 -22.81 17.88
N LEU A 234 -0.62 -22.42 18.57
CA LEU A 234 -0.67 -21.36 19.58
C LEU A 234 -1.05 -20.01 18.94
N ILE A 235 -0.35 -19.64 17.86
CA ILE A 235 -0.59 -18.38 17.15
C ILE A 235 -1.97 -18.40 16.48
N LEU A 236 -2.35 -19.53 15.87
CA LEU A 236 -3.68 -19.73 15.30
C LEU A 236 -4.78 -19.61 16.37
N GLY A 237 -4.54 -20.11 17.58
CA GLY A 237 -5.44 -19.93 18.73
C GLY A 237 -5.64 -18.46 19.09
N LYS A 238 -4.57 -17.66 19.13
CA LYS A 238 -4.66 -16.20 19.35
C LYS A 238 -5.46 -15.50 18.26
N TYR A 239 -5.24 -15.86 16.99
CA TYR A 239 -6.02 -15.35 15.86
C TYR A 239 -7.51 -15.71 16.00
N LYS A 240 -7.83 -16.99 16.28
CA LYS A 240 -9.20 -17.49 16.47
C LYS A 240 -9.91 -16.78 17.62
N GLY A 241 -9.23 -16.52 18.74
CA GLY A 241 -9.81 -15.79 19.88
C GLY A 241 -10.23 -14.36 19.53
N LEU A 242 -9.37 -13.63 18.80
CA LEU A 242 -9.73 -12.29 18.29
C LEU A 242 -10.88 -12.36 17.29
N TYR A 243 -10.85 -13.32 16.37
CA TYR A 243 -11.93 -13.52 15.40
C TYR A 243 -13.28 -13.78 16.09
N GLN A 244 -13.33 -14.69 17.05
CA GLN A 244 -14.56 -15.02 17.79
C GLN A 244 -15.12 -13.81 18.54
N LYS A 245 -14.25 -13.01 19.16
CA LYS A 245 -14.64 -11.75 19.81
C LYS A 245 -15.28 -10.76 18.83
N PHE A 246 -14.66 -10.57 17.66
CA PHE A 246 -15.21 -9.70 16.62
C PHE A 246 -16.53 -10.22 16.08
N PHE A 247 -16.59 -11.52 15.76
CA PHE A 247 -17.78 -12.18 15.26
C PHE A 247 -18.97 -12.07 16.22
N ALA A 248 -18.77 -12.28 17.53
CA ALA A 248 -19.85 -12.18 18.51
C ALA A 248 -20.45 -10.76 18.57
N GLN A 249 -19.59 -9.75 18.54
CA GLN A 249 -20.01 -8.35 18.56
C GLN A 249 -20.68 -7.94 17.24
N ASP A 250 -20.15 -8.38 16.10
CA ASP A 250 -20.74 -8.08 14.78
C ASP A 250 -22.08 -8.78 14.60
N LYS A 251 -22.18 -10.04 15.03
CA LYS A 251 -23.44 -10.80 15.09
C LYS A 251 -24.49 -10.06 15.91
N PHE A 252 -24.14 -9.53 17.08
CA PHE A 252 -25.07 -8.77 17.91
C PHE A 252 -25.61 -7.53 17.19
N LEU A 253 -24.73 -6.75 16.54
CA LEU A 253 -25.12 -5.55 15.80
C LEU A 253 -25.95 -5.88 14.55
N LEU A 254 -25.58 -6.93 13.82
CA LEU A 254 -26.32 -7.41 12.65
C LEU A 254 -27.71 -7.92 13.01
N LEU A 255 -27.84 -8.71 14.09
CA LEU A 255 -29.15 -9.16 14.57
C LEU A 255 -30.03 -7.99 15.06
N LYS A 256 -29.42 -7.00 15.72
CA LYS A 256 -30.11 -5.77 16.12
C LYS A 256 -30.63 -4.99 14.90
N ARG A 257 -29.80 -4.85 13.85
CA ARG A 257 -30.19 -4.22 12.58
C ARG A 257 -31.33 -5.00 11.91
N MET A 258 -31.19 -6.32 11.77
CA MET A 258 -32.19 -7.17 11.15
C MET A 258 -33.56 -7.03 11.82
N LYS A 259 -33.62 -6.95 13.16
CA LYS A 259 -34.87 -6.73 13.89
C LYS A 259 -35.52 -5.39 13.53
N ILE A 260 -34.73 -4.32 13.41
CA ILE A 260 -35.22 -3.00 13.01
C ILE A 260 -35.72 -3.04 11.56
N ASP A 261 -34.92 -3.59 10.65
CA ASP A 261 -35.26 -3.72 9.23
C ASP A 261 -36.58 -4.51 9.07
N LEU A 262 -36.76 -5.59 9.84
CA LEU A 262 -37.97 -6.42 9.84
C LEU A 262 -39.22 -5.64 10.27
N VAL A 263 -39.13 -4.83 11.33
CA VAL A 263 -40.28 -4.00 11.79
C VAL A 263 -40.71 -3.03 10.70
N PHE A 264 -39.77 -2.31 10.08
CA PHE A 264 -40.09 -1.38 9.00
C PHE A 264 -40.53 -2.08 7.71
N GLN A 265 -40.01 -3.26 7.41
CA GLN A 265 -40.44 -4.05 6.26
C GLN A 265 -41.89 -4.53 6.41
N ILE A 266 -42.28 -5.02 7.59
CA ILE A 266 -43.68 -5.40 7.87
C ILE A 266 -44.59 -4.17 7.77
N LEU A 267 -44.21 -3.04 8.36
CA LEU A 267 -44.97 -1.81 8.28
C LEU A 267 -45.14 -1.33 6.83
N THR A 268 -44.07 -1.42 6.02
CA THR A 268 -44.12 -1.10 4.59
C THR A 268 -45.07 -2.03 3.85
N LEU A 269 -45.03 -3.34 4.12
CA LEU A 269 -45.90 -4.33 3.48
C LEU A 269 -47.37 -4.07 3.78
N ILE A 270 -47.72 -3.80 5.04
CA ILE A 270 -49.10 -3.48 5.46
C ILE A 270 -49.61 -2.25 4.70
N VAL A 271 -48.79 -1.21 4.60
CA VAL A 271 -49.15 0.03 3.91
C VAL A 271 -49.31 -0.20 2.40
N VAL A 272 -48.38 -0.93 1.77
CA VAL A 272 -48.46 -1.25 0.33
C VAL A 272 -49.72 -2.06 0.03
N VAL A 273 -50.00 -3.12 0.80
CA VAL A 273 -51.22 -3.93 0.62
C VAL A 273 -52.48 -3.09 0.86
N GLY A 274 -52.49 -2.23 1.88
CA GLY A 274 -53.61 -1.32 2.13
C GLY A 274 -53.87 -0.38 0.97
N ILE A 275 -52.82 0.22 0.39
CA ILE A 275 -52.94 1.08 -0.80
C ILE A 275 -53.39 0.26 -2.01
N GLN A 276 -52.89 -0.97 -2.21
CA GLN A 276 -53.32 -1.84 -3.30
C GLN A 276 -54.81 -2.17 -3.23
N LEU A 277 -55.35 -2.44 -2.04
CA LEU A 277 -56.78 -2.64 -1.83
C LEU A 277 -57.59 -1.38 -2.18
N LEU A 278 -57.09 -0.18 -1.88
CA LEU A 278 -57.72 1.07 -2.29
C LEU A 278 -57.75 1.24 -3.81
N VAL A 279 -56.64 0.94 -4.51
CA VAL A 279 -56.61 0.96 -5.99
C VAL A 279 -57.63 -0.01 -6.58
N ILE A 280 -57.70 -1.24 -6.05
CA ILE A 280 -58.65 -2.27 -6.51
C ILE A 280 -60.08 -1.78 -6.29
N TYR A 281 -60.38 -1.23 -5.11
CA TYR A 281 -61.69 -0.69 -4.80
C TYR A 281 -62.11 0.45 -5.76
N GLU A 282 -61.23 1.43 -6.00
CA GLU A 282 -61.51 2.52 -6.95
C GLU A 282 -61.65 2.01 -8.40
N SER A 283 -60.93 0.94 -8.77
CA SER A 283 -61.07 0.30 -10.07
C SER A 283 -62.40 -0.47 -10.22
N LEU A 284 -62.84 -1.18 -9.19
CA LEU A 284 -64.15 -1.86 -9.15
C LEU A 284 -65.32 -0.87 -9.23
N LEU A 285 -65.15 0.35 -8.70
CA LEU A 285 -66.11 1.45 -8.83
C LEU A 285 -66.10 2.11 -10.22
N GLY A 286 -65.19 1.72 -11.11
CA GLY A 286 -65.06 2.29 -12.46
C GLY A 286 -64.42 3.68 -12.49
N LEU A 287 -63.82 4.16 -11.39
CA LEU A 287 -63.15 5.47 -11.33
C LEU A 287 -61.78 5.45 -12.01
N ILE A 288 -61.19 4.26 -12.18
CA ILE A 288 -59.87 4.07 -12.74
C ILE A 288 -59.85 2.87 -13.71
N ALA A 289 -59.26 3.05 -14.89
CA ALA A 289 -59.02 1.98 -15.86
C ALA A 289 -58.03 0.91 -15.34
N ILE A 290 -58.10 -0.30 -15.90
CA ILE A 290 -57.30 -1.46 -15.46
C ILE A 290 -55.80 -1.22 -15.70
N GLY A 291 -55.42 -0.53 -16.78
CA GLY A 291 -54.02 -0.19 -17.05
C GLY A 291 -53.43 0.74 -16.00
N SER A 292 -54.23 1.67 -15.46
CA SER A 292 -53.81 2.56 -14.38
C SER A 292 -53.64 1.80 -13.06
N LEU A 293 -54.46 0.78 -12.78
CA LEU A 293 -54.25 -0.12 -11.63
C LEU A 293 -52.87 -0.79 -11.68
N ILE A 294 -52.51 -1.35 -12.84
CA ILE A 294 -51.19 -1.97 -13.05
C ILE A 294 -50.08 -0.94 -12.90
N ALA A 295 -50.26 0.25 -13.48
CA ALA A 295 -49.29 1.33 -13.38
C ALA A 295 -49.02 1.76 -11.94
N TYR A 296 -50.07 1.90 -11.12
CA TYR A 296 -49.94 2.25 -9.70
C TYR A 296 -49.26 1.14 -8.91
N PHE A 297 -49.55 -0.14 -9.18
CA PHE A 297 -48.87 -1.26 -8.51
C PHE A 297 -47.38 -1.30 -8.84
N GLN A 298 -47.01 -1.10 -10.10
CA GLN A 298 -45.61 -1.02 -10.51
C GLN A 298 -44.94 0.22 -9.91
N ALA A 299 -45.59 1.38 -9.95
CA ALA A 299 -45.08 2.61 -9.34
C ALA A 299 -44.79 2.46 -7.84
N MET A 300 -45.70 1.81 -7.09
CA MET A 300 -45.50 1.50 -5.68
C MET A 300 -44.30 0.59 -5.45
N THR A 301 -44.20 -0.50 -6.23
CA THR A 301 -43.10 -1.46 -6.12
C THR A 301 -41.75 -0.82 -6.47
N THR A 302 -41.67 -0.05 -7.56
CA THR A 302 -40.47 0.68 -7.96
C THR A 302 -40.10 1.75 -6.94
N SER A 303 -41.07 2.48 -6.39
CA SER A 303 -40.83 3.45 -5.31
C SER A 303 -40.24 2.79 -4.07
N GLN A 304 -40.80 1.66 -3.63
CA GLN A 304 -40.31 0.91 -2.46
C GLN A 304 -38.89 0.38 -2.67
N THR A 305 -38.64 -0.30 -3.79
CA THR A 305 -37.32 -0.88 -4.10
C THR A 305 -36.26 0.20 -4.27
N THR A 306 -36.59 1.31 -4.92
CA THR A 306 -35.67 2.45 -5.12
C THR A 306 -35.37 3.14 -3.79
N SER A 307 -36.38 3.38 -2.96
CA SER A 307 -36.21 3.97 -1.64
C SER A 307 -35.30 3.12 -0.75
N THR A 308 -35.51 1.80 -0.72
CA THR A 308 -34.66 0.87 0.03
C THR A 308 -33.21 0.89 -0.47
N ARG A 309 -33.01 0.92 -1.79
CA ARG A 309 -31.68 1.01 -2.41
C ARG A 309 -30.97 2.32 -2.08
N LEU A 310 -31.69 3.46 -2.09
CA LEU A 310 -31.13 4.74 -1.68
C LEU A 310 -30.62 4.69 -0.23
N MET A 311 -31.38 4.07 0.67
CA MET A 311 -30.97 3.94 2.07
C MET A 311 -29.73 3.07 2.22
N TYR A 312 -29.66 1.97 1.47
CA TYR A 312 -28.46 1.13 1.43
C TYR A 312 -27.25 1.90 0.88
N ASN A 313 -27.41 2.67 -0.19
CA ASN A 313 -26.33 3.48 -0.77
C ASN A 313 -25.83 4.55 0.19
N ILE A 314 -26.72 5.25 0.90
CA ILE A 314 -26.35 6.24 1.93
C ILE A 314 -25.57 5.58 3.08
N PHE A 315 -26.01 4.39 3.50
CA PHE A 315 -25.36 3.62 4.56
C PHE A 315 -23.96 3.13 4.16
N GLU A 316 -23.80 2.52 2.99
CA GLU A 316 -22.49 2.06 2.51
C GLU A 316 -21.55 3.24 2.22
N MET A 317 -22.07 4.36 1.72
CA MET A 317 -21.31 5.59 1.55
C MET A 317 -20.71 6.06 2.88
N HIS A 318 -21.45 5.96 3.99
CA HIS A 318 -20.92 6.29 5.31
C HIS A 318 -19.73 5.41 5.71
N GLN A 319 -19.81 4.09 5.47
CA GLN A 319 -18.72 3.16 5.80
C GLN A 319 -17.48 3.38 4.93
N ASN A 320 -17.67 3.60 3.62
CA ASN A 320 -16.56 3.74 2.68
C ASN A 320 -15.77 5.06 2.88
N ASN A 321 -16.39 6.10 3.44
CA ASN A 321 -15.75 7.41 3.67
C ASN A 321 -14.55 7.38 4.63
N LEU A 322 -14.46 6.39 5.52
CA LEU A 322 -13.39 6.30 6.53
C LEU A 322 -12.05 5.91 5.92
N TYR A 323 -12.10 5.00 4.94
CA TYR A 323 -10.92 4.52 4.21
C TYR A 323 -10.32 5.61 3.32
N ILE A 324 -11.15 6.51 2.80
CA ILE A 324 -10.70 7.66 2.02
C ILE A 324 -9.84 8.61 2.83
N SER A 325 -10.22 8.85 4.09
CA SER A 325 -9.43 9.74 4.95
C SER A 325 -8.00 9.22 5.09
N GLN A 326 -7.81 7.90 5.14
CA GLN A 326 -6.50 7.26 5.24
C GLN A 326 -5.70 7.40 3.93
N LEU A 327 -6.35 7.17 2.77
CA LEU A 327 -5.70 7.33 1.46
C LEU A 327 -5.20 8.75 1.23
N PHE A 328 -6.04 9.76 1.48
CA PHE A 328 -5.62 11.15 1.29
C PHE A 328 -4.67 11.62 2.39
N THR A 329 -4.79 11.10 3.63
CA THR A 329 -3.78 11.36 4.67
C THR A 329 -2.41 10.83 4.23
N PHE A 330 -2.35 9.65 3.60
CA PHE A 330 -1.13 9.12 3.02
C PHE A 330 -0.60 10.00 1.86
N PHE A 331 -1.48 10.41 0.94
CA PHE A 331 -1.07 11.32 -0.15
C PHE A 331 -0.65 12.71 0.33
N ASP A 332 -1.14 13.16 1.48
CA ASP A 332 -0.80 14.44 2.10
C ASP A 332 0.49 14.36 2.95
N VAL A 333 1.09 13.16 3.15
CA VAL A 333 2.43 13.04 3.79
C VAL A 333 3.45 13.80 2.94
N GLU A 334 4.34 14.56 3.57
CA GLU A 334 5.37 15.32 2.86
C GLU A 334 6.32 14.39 2.09
N GLU A 335 6.59 14.74 0.84
CA GLU A 335 7.56 14.04 -0.01
C GLU A 335 8.94 14.64 0.19
N GLU A 336 9.97 13.79 0.11
CA GLU A 336 11.35 14.25 0.02
C GLU A 336 11.54 14.80 -1.40
N THR A 337 11.49 16.12 -1.54
CA THR A 337 11.78 16.74 -2.84
C THR A 337 13.26 16.59 -3.14
N ASP A 338 13.62 16.15 -4.35
CA ASP A 338 15.00 16.09 -4.84
C ASP A 338 15.56 17.51 -5.08
N ARG A 339 15.67 18.27 -4.00
CA ARG A 339 16.21 19.63 -3.96
C ARG A 339 17.32 19.64 -2.91
N PRO A 340 18.41 20.37 -3.15
CA PRO A 340 19.40 20.60 -2.11
C PRO A 340 18.69 21.27 -0.92
N LEU A 341 18.87 20.73 0.27
CA LEU A 341 18.34 21.36 1.48
C LEU A 341 19.11 22.68 1.62
N SER A 342 18.40 23.79 1.44
CA SER A 342 19.02 25.12 1.43
C SER A 342 19.55 25.44 2.83
N LEU A 343 20.82 25.15 3.05
CA LEU A 343 21.61 25.72 4.13
C LEU A 343 22.44 26.85 3.52
N LYS A 344 22.54 27.98 4.22
CA LYS A 344 23.56 28.99 3.92
C LYS A 344 24.89 28.22 3.86
N GLN A 345 25.51 28.18 2.69
CA GLN A 345 26.83 27.56 2.54
C GLN A 345 27.72 28.11 3.64
N PRO A 346 28.38 27.26 4.45
CA PRO A 346 29.54 27.74 5.17
C PRO A 346 30.49 28.29 4.10
N GLU A 347 30.82 29.58 4.16
CA GLU A 347 31.89 30.15 3.36
C GLU A 347 33.22 29.52 3.82
N THR A 348 33.49 28.29 3.41
CA THR A 348 34.86 27.80 3.30
C THR A 348 35.32 28.10 1.89
N SER A 349 35.69 29.36 1.70
CA SER A 349 36.48 29.85 0.59
C SER A 349 37.77 29.02 0.42
N ASN A 350 38.15 28.81 -0.84
CA ASN A 350 39.48 28.43 -1.34
C ASN A 350 39.74 26.92 -1.56
N GLY A 351 39.50 26.47 -2.79
CA GLY A 351 40.47 25.64 -3.53
C GLY A 351 40.81 24.22 -3.05
N PHE A 352 40.22 23.70 -1.98
CA PHE A 352 40.48 22.35 -1.50
C PHE A 352 39.68 21.30 -2.29
N THR A 353 40.07 21.06 -3.53
CA THR A 353 39.72 19.82 -4.22
C THR A 353 40.51 18.69 -3.56
N ASN A 354 39.83 17.64 -3.07
CA ASN A 354 40.40 16.38 -2.57
C ASN A 354 40.70 16.26 -1.04
N THR A 355 39.83 16.77 -0.15
CA THR A 355 39.95 16.54 1.31
C THR A 355 39.24 15.28 1.81
N GLY A 356 38.45 14.62 0.96
CA GLY A 356 37.71 13.40 1.30
C GLY A 356 36.47 13.68 2.14
N ILE A 357 36.11 12.74 3.02
CA ILE A 357 34.93 12.85 3.90
C ILE A 357 35.33 13.44 5.25
N GLU A 358 34.57 14.42 5.74
CA GLU A 358 34.78 15.02 7.06
C GLU A 358 33.48 15.05 7.87
N PHE A 359 33.56 14.52 9.10
CA PHE A 359 32.53 14.67 10.13
C PHE A 359 32.99 15.75 11.11
N VAL A 360 32.16 16.77 11.33
CA VAL A 360 32.43 17.87 12.25
C VAL A 360 31.32 17.95 13.29
N ASN A 361 31.64 17.48 14.50
CA ASN A 361 30.79 17.56 15.69
C ASN A 361 29.40 16.93 15.51
N VAL A 362 29.32 15.84 14.76
CA VAL A 362 28.05 15.25 14.33
C VAL A 362 27.35 14.56 15.50
N SER A 363 26.09 14.92 15.73
CA SER A 363 25.22 14.24 16.70
C SER A 363 23.89 13.87 16.07
N PHE A 364 23.35 12.70 16.41
CA PHE A 364 22.15 12.18 15.77
C PHE A 364 21.24 11.41 16.73
N LYS A 365 19.93 11.55 16.53
CA LYS A 365 18.85 10.81 17.20
C LYS A 365 17.88 10.28 16.14
N TYR A 366 17.38 9.06 16.32
CA TYR A 366 16.34 8.52 15.44
C TYR A 366 15.00 9.25 15.67
N PRO A 367 14.13 9.35 14.64
CA PRO A 367 12.80 9.92 14.80
C PRO A 367 12.02 9.28 15.96
N ASN A 368 11.21 10.08 16.66
CA ASN A 368 10.43 9.64 17.83
C ASN A 368 11.24 9.11 19.02
N THR A 369 12.56 9.29 19.04
CA THR A 369 13.42 8.95 20.17
C THR A 369 14.05 10.20 20.79
N ASN A 370 14.27 10.17 22.10
CA ASN A 370 14.91 11.27 22.85
C ASN A 370 16.40 11.02 23.12
N HIS A 371 16.94 9.87 22.73
CA HIS A 371 18.32 9.49 23.02
C HIS A 371 19.21 9.67 21.78
N TYR A 372 20.34 10.36 21.96
CA TYR A 372 21.38 10.51 20.94
C TYR A 372 22.15 9.21 20.72
N VAL A 373 22.07 8.66 19.52
CA VAL A 373 22.86 7.48 19.10
C VAL A 373 24.28 7.86 18.73
N LEU A 374 24.49 9.05 18.16
CA LEU A 374 25.81 9.65 17.93
C LEU A 374 25.93 10.94 18.73
N LYS A 375 27.09 11.16 19.36
CA LYS A 375 27.34 12.28 20.27
C LYS A 375 28.69 12.93 19.93
N ASN A 376 28.65 14.09 19.26
CA ASN A 376 29.80 14.92 18.93
C ASN A 376 30.92 14.14 18.21
N VAL A 377 30.56 13.43 17.15
CA VAL A 377 31.47 12.59 16.35
C VAL A 377 32.21 13.46 15.34
N SER A 378 33.54 13.47 15.41
CA SER A 378 34.41 14.20 14.49
C SER A 378 35.55 13.34 13.99
N PHE A 379 35.71 13.21 12.68
CA PHE A 379 36.80 12.48 12.03
C PHE A 379 36.91 12.84 10.54
N GLN A 380 38.03 12.50 9.91
CA GLN A 380 38.26 12.69 8.48
C GLN A 380 38.72 11.37 7.84
N ILE A 381 38.27 11.12 6.61
CA ILE A 381 38.73 10.03 5.75
C ILE A 381 39.31 10.63 4.48
N LYS A 382 40.58 10.36 4.19
CA LYS A 382 41.25 10.90 3.01
C LYS A 382 40.91 10.09 1.76
N PRO A 383 41.00 10.71 0.57
CA PRO A 383 40.92 9.98 -0.70
C PRO A 383 41.98 8.88 -0.77
N GLY A 384 41.58 7.68 -1.21
CA GLY A 384 42.45 6.50 -1.24
C GLY A 384 42.55 5.75 0.08
N GLU A 385 41.95 6.24 1.17
CA GLU A 385 42.00 5.63 2.49
C GLU A 385 40.86 4.62 2.68
N THR A 386 41.19 3.48 3.29
CA THR A 386 40.24 2.50 3.78
C THR A 386 40.00 2.67 5.29
N LEU A 387 38.75 2.95 5.66
CA LEU A 387 38.30 3.10 7.04
C LEU A 387 37.55 1.85 7.52
N ALA A 388 37.99 1.29 8.65
CA ALA A 388 37.19 0.34 9.42
C ALA A 388 36.46 1.01 10.60
N LEU A 389 35.16 0.77 10.70
CA LEU A 389 34.34 1.13 11.86
C LEU A 389 34.17 -0.08 12.78
N VAL A 390 34.63 0.06 14.02
CA VAL A 390 34.68 -1.04 15.01
C VAL A 390 34.00 -0.62 16.31
N GLY A 391 33.38 -1.58 17.00
CA GLY A 391 32.73 -1.34 18.29
C GLY A 391 31.64 -2.33 18.58
N LYS A 392 31.13 -2.32 19.81
CA LYS A 392 30.04 -3.19 20.25
C LYS A 392 28.74 -2.93 19.47
N ASN A 393 27.80 -3.88 19.50
CA ASN A 393 26.49 -3.69 18.90
C ASN A 393 25.80 -2.49 19.55
N GLY A 394 25.12 -1.67 18.74
CA GLY A 394 24.48 -0.44 19.20
C GLY A 394 25.43 0.75 19.44
N SER A 395 26.72 0.67 19.10
CA SER A 395 27.65 1.79 19.29
C SER A 395 27.50 2.95 18.30
N GLY A 396 26.66 2.80 17.26
CA GLY A 396 26.39 3.84 16.24
C GLY A 396 27.04 3.63 14.88
N LYS A 397 27.70 2.49 14.62
CA LYS A 397 28.39 2.19 13.35
C LYS A 397 27.48 2.30 12.12
N SER A 398 26.41 1.51 12.08
CA SER A 398 25.44 1.54 10.97
C SER A 398 24.69 2.88 10.89
N THR A 399 24.63 3.65 11.98
CA THR A 399 24.08 5.02 11.97
C THR A 399 24.97 5.97 11.14
N ILE A 400 26.30 5.87 11.26
CA ILE A 400 27.23 6.65 10.40
C ILE A 400 27.01 6.30 8.93
N VAL A 401 26.87 5.01 8.61
CA VAL A 401 26.60 4.55 7.24
C VAL A 401 25.23 5.06 6.74
N LYS A 402 24.19 5.01 7.57
CA LYS A 402 22.86 5.56 7.25
C LYS A 402 22.91 7.06 6.97
N LEU A 403 23.69 7.83 7.74
CA LEU A 403 23.89 9.27 7.51
C LEU A 403 24.67 9.54 6.21
N LEU A 404 25.76 8.81 5.97
CA LEU A 404 26.52 8.92 4.72
C LEU A 404 25.69 8.60 3.49
N ASN A 405 24.76 7.65 3.56
CA ASN A 405 23.84 7.34 2.47
C ASN A 405 22.64 8.30 2.37
N ARG A 406 22.61 9.38 3.16
CA ARG A 406 21.49 10.34 3.26
C ARG A 406 20.13 9.69 3.59
N LEU A 407 20.12 8.51 4.22
CA LEU A 407 18.89 7.88 4.69
C LEU A 407 18.26 8.66 5.87
N TYR A 408 19.05 9.50 6.53
CA TYR A 408 18.57 10.55 7.42
C TYR A 408 19.35 11.83 7.16
N THR A 409 18.63 12.94 7.12
CA THR A 409 19.18 14.29 6.88
C THR A 409 19.15 15.16 8.14
N GLU A 410 18.36 14.81 9.15
CA GLU A 410 18.22 15.56 10.40
C GLU A 410 19.29 15.16 11.43
N TYR A 411 20.39 15.92 11.51
CA TYR A 411 21.52 15.72 12.43
C TYR A 411 22.14 17.05 12.86
N ASP A 412 22.74 17.11 14.05
CA ASP A 412 23.53 18.26 14.48
C ASP A 412 24.96 18.14 13.94
N GLY A 413 25.65 19.26 13.68
CA GLY A 413 27.01 19.26 13.10
C GLY A 413 27.04 19.31 11.56
N LEU A 414 28.19 18.98 10.96
CA LEU A 414 28.40 18.99 9.50
C LEU A 414 29.01 17.66 9.02
N ILE A 415 28.52 17.18 7.87
CA ILE A 415 29.18 16.11 7.10
C ILE A 415 29.56 16.72 5.75
N LEU A 416 30.85 16.69 5.41
CA LEU A 416 31.39 17.32 4.21
C LEU A 416 32.04 16.27 3.30
N LEU A 417 31.92 16.45 1.99
CA LEU A 417 32.75 15.79 0.98
C LEU A 417 33.52 16.86 0.21
N ASN A 418 34.85 16.82 0.27
CA ASN A 418 35.71 17.82 -0.39
C ASN A 418 35.32 19.27 -0.02
N GLY A 419 34.95 19.49 1.24
CA GLY A 419 34.48 20.78 1.76
C GLY A 419 33.03 21.15 1.44
N LYS A 420 32.34 20.41 0.56
CA LYS A 420 30.92 20.62 0.26
C LYS A 420 30.03 19.82 1.22
N GLU A 421 29.05 20.48 1.82
CA GLU A 421 28.16 19.89 2.82
C GLU A 421 27.19 18.87 2.21
N LEU A 422 26.97 17.75 2.90
CA LEU A 422 26.24 16.58 2.41
C LEU A 422 24.78 16.91 2.02
N ARG A 423 24.11 17.79 2.76
CA ARG A 423 22.71 18.14 2.49
C ARG A 423 22.56 19.07 1.28
N SER A 424 23.64 19.71 0.85
CA SER A 424 23.69 20.51 -0.38
C SER A 424 23.74 19.68 -1.68
N TYR A 425 23.91 18.36 -1.60
CA TYR A 425 23.78 17.48 -2.76
C TYR A 425 22.31 17.10 -3.00
N THR A 426 21.93 16.90 -4.25
CA THR A 426 20.65 16.21 -4.57
C THR A 426 20.79 14.71 -4.31
N ALA A 427 19.66 14.00 -4.13
CA ALA A 427 19.70 12.55 -3.95
C ALA A 427 20.27 11.87 -5.20
N LYS A 428 19.92 12.38 -6.39
CA LYS A 428 20.47 11.93 -7.66
C LYS A 428 21.97 12.13 -7.76
N GLU A 429 22.49 13.33 -7.45
CA GLU A 429 23.93 13.59 -7.42
C GLU A 429 24.66 12.68 -6.44
N TRP A 430 24.17 12.62 -5.20
CA TRP A 430 24.82 11.83 -4.16
C TRP A 430 24.85 10.34 -4.50
N SER A 431 23.77 9.82 -5.10
CA SER A 431 23.71 8.42 -5.54
C SER A 431 24.79 8.05 -6.56
N GLN A 432 25.35 9.00 -7.32
CA GLN A 432 26.45 8.74 -8.26
C GLN A 432 27.82 8.68 -7.59
N VAL A 433 27.94 9.27 -6.41
CA VAL A 433 29.20 9.41 -5.67
C VAL A 433 29.42 8.26 -4.69
N ILE A 434 28.35 7.71 -4.10
CA ILE A 434 28.41 6.66 -3.07
C ILE A 434 27.70 5.37 -3.52
N THR A 435 28.24 4.23 -3.09
CA THR A 435 27.57 2.92 -3.15
C THR A 435 27.70 2.18 -1.83
N ALA A 436 26.69 1.40 -1.46
CA ALA A 436 26.65 0.71 -0.19
C ALA A 436 26.00 -0.68 -0.30
N VAL A 437 26.54 -1.64 0.44
CA VAL A 437 25.91 -2.94 0.73
C VAL A 437 25.60 -2.98 2.22
N PHE A 438 24.31 -3.01 2.56
CA PHE A 438 23.85 -3.11 3.94
C PHE A 438 23.86 -4.56 4.45
N GLN A 439 23.88 -4.73 5.78
CA GLN A 439 23.84 -6.05 6.43
C GLN A 439 22.59 -6.86 6.02
N ASP A 440 21.44 -6.18 5.92
CA ASP A 440 20.14 -6.70 5.52
C ASP A 440 19.87 -6.50 4.01
N PHE A 441 20.89 -6.66 3.17
CA PHE A 441 20.78 -6.46 1.73
C PHE A 441 19.58 -7.21 1.13
N VAL A 442 18.91 -6.56 0.17
CA VAL A 442 17.72 -7.09 -0.46
C VAL A 442 18.09 -8.17 -1.48
N LYS A 443 17.46 -9.34 -1.33
CA LYS A 443 17.49 -10.46 -2.27
C LYS A 443 16.43 -10.23 -3.36
N TYR A 444 16.77 -9.45 -4.38
CA TYR A 444 15.87 -9.28 -5.52
C TYR A 444 15.70 -10.62 -6.23
N GLU A 445 14.53 -11.23 -6.11
CA GLU A 445 14.15 -12.44 -6.83
C GLU A 445 13.84 -12.11 -8.29
N LEU A 446 14.88 -11.74 -9.04
CA LEU A 446 14.87 -11.38 -10.45
C LEU A 446 15.95 -12.19 -11.18
N ASP A 447 16.05 -12.03 -12.50
CA ASP A 447 17.18 -12.55 -13.26
C ASP A 447 18.50 -12.00 -12.74
N VAL A 448 19.57 -12.81 -12.81
CA VAL A 448 20.92 -12.42 -12.36
C VAL A 448 21.36 -11.10 -13.01
N LYS A 449 21.15 -10.95 -14.32
CA LYS A 449 21.49 -9.73 -15.07
C LYS A 449 20.81 -8.49 -14.51
N ASP A 450 19.50 -8.56 -14.25
CA ASP A 450 18.71 -7.42 -13.76
C ASP A 450 19.14 -7.09 -12.33
N ASN A 451 19.36 -8.13 -11.53
CA ASN A 451 19.79 -7.99 -10.16
C ASN A 451 21.13 -7.24 -10.02
N ILE A 452 22.13 -7.61 -10.82
CA ILE A 452 23.42 -6.91 -10.87
C ILE A 452 23.22 -5.54 -11.51
N GLY A 453 22.56 -5.47 -12.67
CA GLY A 453 22.32 -4.26 -13.47
C GLY A 453 21.62 -3.13 -12.70
N PHE A 454 20.78 -3.44 -11.71
CA PHE A 454 20.15 -2.44 -10.83
C PHE A 454 21.13 -1.58 -10.04
N GLY A 455 22.41 -1.98 -9.96
CA GLY A 455 23.48 -1.17 -9.41
C GLY A 455 23.77 0.11 -10.18
N ASN A 456 23.47 0.12 -11.48
CA ASN A 456 23.62 1.29 -12.33
C ASN A 456 22.60 1.27 -13.49
N PHE A 457 21.52 2.05 -13.34
CA PHE A 457 20.45 2.13 -14.33
C PHE A 457 20.92 2.53 -15.73
N GLU A 458 21.95 3.37 -15.87
CA GLU A 458 22.46 3.80 -17.18
C GLU A 458 23.19 2.68 -17.93
N LYS A 459 23.59 1.63 -17.21
CA LYS A 459 24.33 0.47 -17.72
C LYS A 459 23.65 -0.85 -17.37
N SER A 460 22.35 -0.83 -17.06
CA SER A 460 21.65 -2.02 -16.56
C SER A 460 21.59 -3.15 -17.58
N ASP A 461 21.65 -2.81 -18.88
CA ASP A 461 21.63 -3.77 -19.98
C ASP A 461 23.03 -4.01 -20.59
N ASP A 462 24.08 -3.40 -20.03
CA ASP A 462 25.46 -3.56 -20.49
C ASP A 462 26.05 -4.87 -19.93
N ILE A 463 25.97 -5.94 -20.72
CA ILE A 463 26.49 -7.27 -20.37
C ILE A 463 27.98 -7.23 -20.00
N HIS A 464 28.78 -6.35 -20.61
CA HIS A 464 30.20 -6.27 -20.28
C HIS A 464 30.41 -5.70 -18.87
N ALA A 465 29.70 -4.63 -18.53
CA ALA A 465 29.73 -4.05 -17.18
C ALA A 465 29.22 -5.03 -16.10
N ILE A 466 28.17 -5.80 -16.43
CA ILE A 466 27.63 -6.85 -15.55
C ILE A 466 28.68 -7.93 -15.29
N ASN A 467 29.34 -8.43 -16.33
CA ASN A 467 30.37 -9.46 -16.20
C ASN A 467 31.59 -8.94 -15.43
N GLU A 468 32.04 -7.71 -15.69
CA GLU A 468 33.13 -7.08 -14.93
C GLU A 468 32.80 -6.99 -13.43
N SER A 469 31.59 -6.54 -13.10
CA SER A 469 31.10 -6.46 -11.72
C SER A 469 30.97 -7.83 -11.06
N ALA A 470 30.55 -8.85 -11.81
CA ALA A 470 30.50 -10.23 -11.37
C ALA A 470 31.90 -10.78 -11.08
N ILE A 471 32.91 -10.46 -11.89
CA ILE A 471 34.31 -10.85 -11.65
C ILE A 471 34.86 -10.15 -10.40
N LEU A 472 34.67 -8.84 -10.26
CA LEU A 472 35.17 -8.06 -9.12
C LEU A 472 34.58 -8.51 -7.77
N SER A 473 33.33 -8.99 -7.78
CA SER A 473 32.66 -9.52 -6.58
C SER A 473 32.91 -11.01 -6.32
N GLY A 474 33.61 -11.71 -7.23
CA GLY A 474 33.77 -13.17 -7.17
C GLY A 474 32.45 -13.93 -7.37
N SER A 475 31.50 -13.33 -8.08
CA SER A 475 30.21 -13.94 -8.45
C SER A 475 30.26 -14.70 -9.77
N SER A 476 31.28 -14.50 -10.62
CA SER A 476 31.39 -15.17 -11.92
C SER A 476 31.28 -16.70 -11.82
N GLU A 477 31.98 -17.31 -10.87
CA GLU A 477 31.92 -18.76 -10.64
C GLU A 477 30.55 -19.26 -10.21
N ILE A 478 29.77 -18.41 -9.54
CA ILE A 478 28.38 -18.72 -9.16
C ILE A 478 27.55 -18.73 -10.43
N ILE A 479 27.67 -17.68 -11.25
CA ILE A 479 26.88 -17.48 -12.47
C ILE A 479 27.15 -18.60 -13.49
N GLU A 480 28.40 -19.03 -13.65
CA GLU A 480 28.78 -20.14 -14.54
C GLU A 480 28.12 -21.48 -14.14
N LYS A 481 27.82 -21.67 -12.86
CA LYS A 481 27.16 -22.88 -12.34
C LYS A 481 25.63 -22.82 -12.41
N LEU A 482 25.06 -21.68 -12.78
CA LEU A 482 23.62 -21.52 -12.90
C LEU A 482 23.11 -22.11 -14.23
N PRO A 483 21.88 -22.67 -14.25
CA PRO A 483 21.35 -23.36 -15.43
C PRO A 483 21.26 -22.47 -16.68
N TYR A 484 21.03 -21.16 -16.52
CA TYR A 484 20.90 -20.20 -17.62
C TYR A 484 21.87 -19.01 -17.48
N GLY A 485 22.94 -19.16 -16.70
CA GLY A 485 23.90 -18.09 -16.46
C GLY A 485 23.22 -16.80 -15.99
N LEU A 486 23.46 -15.69 -16.71
CA LEU A 486 22.91 -14.36 -16.42
C LEU A 486 21.38 -14.26 -16.54
N ASP A 487 20.75 -15.13 -17.33
CA ASP A 487 19.30 -15.16 -17.52
C ASP A 487 18.59 -16.08 -16.50
N THR A 488 19.30 -16.53 -15.47
CA THR A 488 18.71 -17.37 -14.44
C THR A 488 17.84 -16.54 -13.50
N GLN A 489 16.53 -16.80 -13.48
CA GLN A 489 15.61 -16.28 -12.48
C GLN A 489 16.03 -16.75 -11.07
N LEU A 490 16.27 -15.81 -10.17
CA LEU A 490 16.65 -16.11 -8.78
C LEU A 490 15.42 -16.16 -7.86
N GLY A 491 15.52 -16.95 -6.79
CA GLY A 491 14.52 -16.99 -5.72
C GLY A 491 13.51 -18.13 -5.82
N LYS A 492 12.43 -18.07 -5.04
CA LYS A 492 11.37 -19.09 -4.96
C LYS A 492 9.97 -18.55 -5.24
N TRP A 493 9.83 -17.24 -5.41
CA TRP A 493 8.54 -16.60 -5.70
C TRP A 493 8.06 -16.86 -7.12
N PHE A 494 8.99 -17.16 -8.04
CA PHE A 494 8.70 -17.42 -9.44
C PHE A 494 8.92 -18.89 -9.79
N ALA A 495 8.19 -19.38 -10.78
CA ALA A 495 8.42 -20.71 -11.34
C ALA A 495 9.87 -20.81 -11.87
N ASP A 496 10.47 -21.99 -11.71
CA ASP A 496 11.85 -22.29 -12.14
C ASP A 496 12.96 -21.41 -11.50
N GLY A 497 12.64 -20.69 -10.42
CA GLY A 497 13.59 -19.86 -9.70
C GLY A 497 14.70 -20.67 -9.00
N TYR A 498 15.95 -20.27 -9.19
CA TYR A 498 17.12 -20.86 -8.53
C TYR A 498 17.38 -20.18 -7.18
N GLN A 499 17.36 -20.95 -6.09
CA GLN A 499 17.65 -20.43 -4.77
C GLN A 499 19.17 -20.41 -4.47
N LEU A 500 19.74 -19.21 -4.38
CA LEU A 500 21.11 -19.03 -3.92
C LEU A 500 21.25 -19.24 -2.40
N SER A 501 22.46 -19.65 -1.98
CA SER A 501 22.90 -19.65 -0.59
C SER A 501 23.05 -18.22 -0.05
N GLY A 502 23.17 -18.05 1.27
CA GLY A 502 23.34 -16.72 1.89
C GLY A 502 24.57 -15.98 1.40
N GLY A 503 25.72 -16.66 1.34
CA GLY A 503 26.97 -16.09 0.83
C GLY A 503 26.93 -15.79 -0.67
N GLN A 504 26.24 -16.62 -1.47
CA GLN A 504 26.06 -16.36 -2.90
C GLN A 504 25.19 -15.10 -3.13
N TRP A 505 24.09 -14.98 -2.40
CA TRP A 505 23.24 -13.79 -2.40
C TRP A 505 24.02 -12.51 -2.05
N GLN A 506 24.95 -12.63 -1.11
CA GLN A 506 25.82 -11.53 -0.69
C GLN A 506 26.82 -11.13 -1.79
N ARG A 507 27.46 -12.10 -2.46
CA ARG A 507 28.36 -11.82 -3.60
C ARG A 507 27.61 -11.10 -4.73
N ILE A 508 26.37 -11.51 -5.05
CA ILE A 508 25.52 -10.82 -6.03
C ILE A 508 25.18 -9.37 -5.59
N ALA A 509 24.90 -9.15 -4.30
CA ALA A 509 24.67 -7.79 -3.79
C ALA A 509 25.93 -6.91 -3.88
N ILE A 510 27.12 -7.49 -3.65
CA ILE A 510 28.40 -6.80 -3.84
C ILE A 510 28.63 -6.50 -5.33
N ALA A 511 28.34 -7.44 -6.23
CA ALA A 511 28.41 -7.24 -7.68
C ALA A 511 27.56 -6.03 -8.10
N ARG A 512 26.32 -5.96 -7.58
CA ARG A 512 25.43 -4.80 -7.80
C ARG A 512 26.08 -3.50 -7.36
N SER A 513 26.78 -3.46 -6.22
CA SER A 513 27.46 -2.24 -5.77
C SER A 513 28.61 -1.80 -6.69
N TYR A 514 29.23 -2.74 -7.40
CA TYR A 514 30.39 -2.49 -8.29
C TYR A 514 30.02 -2.05 -9.70
N MET A 515 28.75 -2.19 -10.13
CA MET A 515 28.26 -1.65 -11.41
C MET A 515 28.46 -0.14 -11.54
N LYS A 516 28.56 0.56 -10.40
CA LYS A 516 28.82 1.99 -10.34
C LYS A 516 30.29 2.25 -10.00
N ASN A 517 30.90 3.13 -10.79
CA ASN A 517 32.23 3.66 -10.51
C ASN A 517 32.14 4.82 -9.49
N ALA A 518 31.74 4.51 -8.26
CA ALA A 518 31.56 5.47 -7.17
C ALA A 518 32.91 6.02 -6.66
N GLU A 519 32.90 7.13 -5.93
CA GLU A 519 34.05 7.67 -5.18
C GLU A 519 34.14 7.06 -3.78
N ILE A 520 32.99 6.62 -3.23
CA ILE A 520 32.86 6.08 -1.87
C ILE A 520 32.18 4.71 -1.96
N TYR A 521 32.84 3.68 -1.43
CA TYR A 521 32.27 2.34 -1.31
C TYR A 521 32.08 1.97 0.15
N ILE A 522 30.89 1.44 0.49
CA ILE A 522 30.57 1.02 1.85
C ILE A 522 30.14 -0.45 1.89
N LEU A 523 30.72 -1.22 2.80
CA LEU A 523 30.26 -2.56 3.15
C LEU A 523 29.90 -2.64 4.64
N ASP A 524 28.61 -2.75 4.96
CA ASP A 524 28.12 -2.93 6.33
C ASP A 524 27.96 -4.42 6.65
N GLU A 525 28.91 -4.98 7.41
CA GLU A 525 28.96 -6.38 7.81
C GLU A 525 28.85 -7.41 6.66
N PRO A 526 29.70 -7.32 5.63
CA PRO A 526 29.59 -8.12 4.41
C PRO A 526 29.97 -9.61 4.58
N THR A 527 30.22 -10.11 5.80
CA THR A 527 30.81 -11.45 6.01
C THR A 527 30.05 -12.32 6.99
N ALA A 528 28.86 -11.90 7.44
CA ALA A 528 28.02 -12.68 8.36
C ALA A 528 27.69 -14.09 7.83
N ALA A 529 27.63 -14.26 6.51
CA ALA A 529 27.33 -15.54 5.84
C ALA A 529 28.52 -16.16 5.09
N LEU A 530 29.73 -15.60 5.23
CA LEU A 530 30.95 -16.06 4.53
C LEU A 530 31.89 -16.84 5.46
N ASP A 531 32.51 -17.87 4.90
CA ASP A 531 33.64 -18.55 5.51
C ASP A 531 34.90 -17.65 5.52
N PRO A 532 35.92 -17.94 6.35
CA PRO A 532 37.10 -17.09 6.49
C PRO A 532 37.92 -16.88 5.20
N GLU A 533 37.96 -17.87 4.31
CA GLU A 533 38.70 -17.79 3.04
C GLU A 533 37.97 -16.86 2.06
N SER A 534 36.67 -17.08 1.87
CA SER A 534 35.80 -16.18 1.09
C SER A 534 35.80 -14.75 1.63
N GLU A 535 35.80 -14.59 2.95
CA GLU A 535 35.87 -13.27 3.58
C GLU A 535 37.17 -12.55 3.20
N THR A 536 38.31 -13.22 3.31
CA THR A 536 39.61 -12.64 2.97
C THR A 536 39.67 -12.26 1.49
N GLU A 537 39.10 -13.08 0.62
CA GLU A 537 38.98 -12.80 -0.82
C GLU A 537 38.17 -11.53 -1.10
N VAL A 538 36.98 -11.41 -0.49
CA VAL A 538 36.11 -10.23 -0.63
C VAL A 538 36.83 -8.97 -0.16
N PHE A 539 37.57 -9.01 0.95
CA PHE A 539 38.33 -7.86 1.44
C PHE A 539 39.51 -7.48 0.53
N LYS A 540 40.25 -8.45 0.00
CA LYS A 540 41.33 -8.18 -0.97
C LYS A 540 40.76 -7.49 -2.21
N LYS A 541 39.65 -8.00 -2.74
CA LYS A 541 38.95 -7.41 -3.90
C LYS A 541 38.39 -6.03 -3.58
N PHE A 542 37.82 -5.84 -2.40
CA PHE A 542 37.35 -4.53 -1.95
C PHE A 542 38.51 -3.52 -1.93
N ASN A 543 39.63 -3.86 -1.30
CA ASN A 543 40.82 -3.00 -1.27
C ASN A 543 41.37 -2.72 -2.67
N GLU A 544 41.27 -3.67 -3.63
CA GLU A 544 41.62 -3.43 -5.04
C GLU A 544 40.68 -2.42 -5.71
N VAL A 545 39.36 -2.57 -5.54
CA VAL A 545 38.32 -1.70 -6.12
C VAL A 545 38.38 -0.28 -5.52
N THR A 546 38.74 -0.16 -4.24
CA THR A 546 38.83 1.13 -3.55
C THR A 546 40.18 1.81 -3.70
N LYS A 547 41.13 1.29 -4.49
CA LYS A 547 42.40 1.98 -4.74
C LYS A 547 42.16 3.36 -5.36
N GLY A 548 42.68 4.39 -4.70
CA GLY A 548 42.48 5.79 -5.11
C GLY A 548 41.10 6.37 -4.80
N LYS A 549 40.27 5.63 -4.05
CA LYS A 549 38.90 5.99 -3.66
C LYS A 549 38.72 5.81 -2.16
N ILE A 550 37.56 6.19 -1.63
CA ILE A 550 37.26 6.01 -0.21
C ILE A 550 36.56 4.66 0.00
N GLY A 551 37.16 3.81 0.82
CA GLY A 551 36.54 2.55 1.25
C GLY A 551 36.12 2.63 2.71
N ILE A 552 34.88 2.28 3.03
CA ILE A 552 34.40 2.19 4.42
C ILE A 552 33.86 0.79 4.62
N PHE A 553 34.24 0.13 5.72
CA PHE A 553 33.56 -1.09 6.11
C PHE A 553 33.30 -1.17 7.61
N ILE A 554 32.22 -1.88 7.93
CA ILE A 554 31.89 -2.29 9.29
C ILE A 554 32.13 -3.78 9.38
N SER A 555 32.93 -4.21 10.36
CA SER A 555 33.12 -5.63 10.61
C SER A 555 33.18 -5.91 12.11
N HIS A 556 32.56 -7.02 12.49
CA HIS A 556 32.74 -7.63 13.80
C HIS A 556 33.91 -8.61 13.85
N ARG A 557 34.49 -8.95 12.70
CA ARG A 557 35.65 -9.83 12.55
C ARG A 557 36.92 -9.00 12.41
N TYR A 558 37.72 -8.96 13.47
CA TYR A 558 38.90 -8.13 13.57
C TYR A 558 40.06 -8.60 12.67
N SER A 559 40.00 -9.83 12.18
CA SER A 559 40.92 -10.38 11.16
C SER A 559 40.88 -9.62 9.85
N ALA A 560 39.73 -9.04 9.49
CA ALA A 560 39.60 -8.21 8.30
C ALA A 560 40.04 -6.76 8.52
N VAL A 561 39.79 -6.25 9.74
CA VAL A 561 40.09 -4.87 10.14
C VAL A 561 41.59 -4.55 10.07
N GLN A 562 42.47 -5.54 10.23
CA GLN A 562 43.92 -5.33 10.21
C GLN A 562 44.47 -4.81 8.88
N TYR A 563 43.72 -4.95 7.78
CA TYR A 563 44.12 -4.53 6.44
C TYR A 563 43.66 -3.11 6.07
N THR A 564 43.22 -2.32 7.06
CA THR A 564 42.79 -0.93 6.84
C THR A 564 43.86 0.07 7.21
N ASP A 565 43.84 1.20 6.49
CA ASP A 565 44.71 2.33 6.75
C ASP A 565 44.37 3.01 8.08
N ASN A 566 43.08 3.04 8.42
CA ASN A 566 42.57 3.72 9.60
C ASN A 566 41.37 2.97 10.21
N ILE A 567 41.34 2.92 11.53
CA ILE A 567 40.31 2.23 12.31
C ILE A 567 39.74 3.24 13.29
N ILE A 568 38.42 3.36 13.32
CA ILE A 568 37.69 4.14 14.32
C ILE A 568 36.94 3.19 15.26
N VAL A 569 37.19 3.32 16.55
CA VAL A 569 36.48 2.58 17.60
C VAL A 569 35.38 3.45 18.19
N LEU A 570 34.14 3.00 18.01
CA LEU A 570 32.93 3.62 18.53
C LEU A 570 32.45 2.91 19.80
N LYS A 571 32.16 3.71 20.82
CA LYS A 571 31.57 3.28 22.09
C LYS A 571 30.56 4.31 22.58
N ASP A 572 29.35 3.85 22.87
CA ASP A 572 28.25 4.69 23.38
C ASP A 572 27.97 5.96 22.56
N GLY A 573 28.14 5.87 21.23
CA GLY A 573 27.92 6.96 20.29
C GLY A 573 29.08 7.95 20.15
N ARG A 574 30.26 7.64 20.71
CA ARG A 574 31.45 8.49 20.65
C ARG A 574 32.64 7.72 20.09
N ILE A 575 33.55 8.44 19.44
CA ILE A 575 34.86 7.90 19.06
C ILE A 575 35.74 7.85 20.31
N VAL A 576 36.20 6.66 20.67
CA VAL A 576 37.12 6.46 21.81
C VAL A 576 38.56 6.29 21.38
N GLU A 577 38.80 5.69 20.20
CA GLU A 577 40.13 5.45 19.64
C GLU A 577 40.11 5.58 18.13
N GLN A 578 41.23 6.05 17.58
CA GLN A 578 41.48 6.14 16.14
C GLN A 578 42.95 5.85 15.83
N GLY A 579 43.21 5.12 14.74
CA GLY A 579 44.56 4.84 14.23
C GLY A 579 44.62 3.55 13.42
N ASN A 580 45.81 3.19 12.95
CA ASN A 580 46.03 1.90 12.29
C ASN A 580 46.11 0.74 13.31
N HIS A 581 46.04 -0.49 12.82
CA HIS A 581 46.03 -1.70 13.64
C HIS A 581 47.21 -1.75 14.63
N GLU A 582 48.44 -1.55 14.15
CA GLU A 582 49.65 -1.65 14.97
C GLU A 582 49.65 -0.63 16.12
N LEU A 583 49.22 0.61 15.84
CA LEU A 583 49.16 1.68 16.83
C LEU A 583 48.09 1.41 17.90
N LEU A 584 46.92 0.92 17.50
CA LEU A 584 45.83 0.62 18.42
C LEU A 584 46.12 -0.60 19.30
N ILE A 585 46.79 -1.64 18.77
CA ILE A 585 47.27 -2.77 19.57
C ILE A 585 48.28 -2.31 20.63
N ARG A 586 49.26 -1.47 20.24
CA ARG A 586 50.27 -0.94 21.18
C ARG A 586 49.67 -0.08 22.30
N LYS A 587 48.61 0.68 22.00
CA LYS A 587 47.88 1.48 22.99
C LYS A 587 47.19 0.64 24.08
N LYS A 588 46.98 -0.66 23.85
CA LYS A 588 46.29 -1.58 24.78
C LYS A 588 44.93 -1.05 25.26
N GLY A 589 44.24 -0.35 24.37
CA GLY A 589 42.94 0.27 24.63
C GLY A 589 41.75 -0.66 24.40
N GLU A 590 40.57 -0.08 24.18
CA GLU A 590 39.34 -0.80 23.84
C GLU A 590 39.52 -1.62 22.56
N TYR A 591 40.22 -1.11 21.53
CA TYR A 591 40.51 -1.89 20.31
C TYR A 591 41.26 -3.19 20.64
N ALA A 592 42.40 -3.07 21.34
CA ALA A 592 43.26 -4.20 21.68
C ALA A 592 42.50 -5.24 22.53
N LYS A 593 41.71 -4.77 23.51
CA LYS A 593 40.88 -5.63 24.33
C LYS A 593 39.86 -6.43 23.49
N LEU A 594 39.19 -5.77 22.54
CA LEU A 594 38.22 -6.43 21.67
C LEU A 594 38.91 -7.42 20.70
N TYR A 595 40.07 -7.04 20.18
CA TYR A 595 40.89 -7.89 19.32
C TYR A 595 41.35 -9.16 20.05
N GLU A 596 41.95 -9.03 21.24
CA GLU A 596 42.42 -10.15 22.06
C GLU A 596 41.28 -11.09 22.46
N THR A 597 40.14 -10.53 22.88
CA THR A 597 38.94 -11.31 23.22
C THR A 597 38.51 -12.18 22.05
N GLN A 598 38.54 -11.65 20.83
CA GLN A 598 38.16 -12.41 19.65
C GLN A 598 39.24 -13.43 19.24
N ALA A 599 40.53 -13.06 19.31
CA ALA A 599 41.65 -13.96 19.03
C ALA A 599 41.66 -15.17 19.98
N GLU A 600 41.38 -14.97 21.28
CA GLU A 600 41.26 -16.04 22.27
C GLU A 600 40.16 -17.06 21.92
N SER A 601 39.02 -16.61 21.39
CA SER A 601 37.96 -17.52 20.92
C SER A 601 38.39 -18.36 19.71
N TYR A 602 39.20 -17.83 18.79
CA TYR A 602 39.74 -18.61 17.68
C TYR A 602 40.79 -19.64 18.16
N VAL A 603 41.65 -19.26 19.11
CA VAL A 603 42.71 -20.15 19.64
C VAL A 603 42.15 -21.27 20.52
N LYS A 604 41.10 -21.01 21.33
CA LYS A 604 40.46 -22.06 22.16
C LYS A 604 39.73 -23.11 21.33
N THR A 605 39.25 -22.77 20.15
CA THR A 605 38.53 -23.70 19.24
C THR A 605 39.49 -24.73 18.60
N TYR A 606 40.80 -24.46 18.58
CA TYR A 606 41.83 -25.31 17.96
C TYR A 606 42.66 -26.17 18.92
N ARG A 607 42.32 -26.27 20.22
CA ARG A 607 42.92 -27.30 21.08
C ARG A 607 42.28 -28.66 20.75
N PRO A 608 43.02 -29.65 20.20
CA PRO A 608 42.49 -31.00 20.13
C PRO A 608 42.15 -31.45 21.55
N GLN A 609 40.92 -31.94 21.75
CA GLN A 609 40.56 -32.63 22.98
C GLN A 609 41.61 -33.71 23.21
N LYS A 610 42.42 -33.55 24.26
CA LYS A 610 43.30 -34.63 24.73
C LYS A 610 42.39 -35.84 24.94
N LEU A 611 42.63 -36.88 24.14
CA LEU A 611 42.13 -38.23 24.38
C LEU A 611 42.36 -38.53 25.86
N VAL A 612 41.27 -38.67 26.62
CA VAL A 612 41.31 -39.24 27.96
C VAL A 612 41.71 -40.70 27.74
N SER A 613 42.99 -40.99 27.95
CA SER A 613 43.48 -42.36 28.08
C SER A 613 42.85 -42.95 29.33
N SER A 614 41.80 -43.75 29.16
CA SER A 614 41.36 -44.70 30.17
C SER A 614 42.47 -45.72 30.37
N SER A 615 43.20 -45.57 31.47
CA SER A 615 44.09 -46.60 32.00
C SER A 615 43.48 -47.09 33.31
N SER A 616 43.40 -48.43 33.39
CA SER A 616 42.91 -49.31 34.47
C SER A 616 41.44 -49.24 34.84
#